data_AF-A0A349H9N9-F1
#
_entry.id   AF-A0A349H9N9-F1
#
_cell.length_a   1.000
_cell.length_b   1.000
_cell.length_c   1.000
_cell.angle_alpha   90.00
_cell.angle_beta   90.00
_cell.angle_gamma   90.00
#
_symmetry.space_group_name_H-M   'P 1'
#
loop_
_entity.id
_entity.type
_entity.pdbx_description
1 polymer ?
#
loop_
_entity_poly.entity_id
_entity_poly.type
_entity_poly.pdbx_seq_one_letter_code
_entity_poly.pdbx_strand_id
1 'polypeptide(L)' 'SGAKLWRARYRFANREQLLALGAYPGVSLEEARLRRDEIRRQAAAVIDRLPIEALTCQQ' A
#
# COMPACT_ATOMS: atom_id res chain seq x y z
N SER A 1 -18.25 -21.07 -5.90
CA SER A 1 -17.41 -20.41 -6.93
C SER A 1 -16.09 -19.97 -6.29
N GLY A 2 -15.03 -20.79 -6.38
CA GLY A 2 -13.73 -20.55 -5.72
C GLY A 2 -12.78 -19.73 -6.59
N ALA A 3 -13.06 -18.44 -6.77
CA ALA A 3 -12.19 -17.57 -7.56
C ALA A 3 -10.85 -17.35 -6.84
N LYS A 4 -9.73 -17.54 -7.54
CA LYS A 4 -8.40 -17.24 -7.00
C LYS A 4 -8.24 -15.72 -6.96
N LEU A 5 -8.06 -15.15 -5.77
CA LEU A 5 -7.80 -13.73 -5.59
C LEU A 5 -6.34 -13.48 -5.22
N TRP A 6 -5.75 -12.48 -5.87
CA TRP A 6 -4.47 -11.95 -5.47
C TRP A 6 -4.67 -11.08 -4.22
N ARG A 7 -4.02 -11.47 -3.11
CA ARG A 7 -4.03 -10.72 -1.84
C ARG A 7 -2.61 -10.36 -1.46
N ALA A 8 -2.38 -9.09 -1.13
CA ALA A 8 -1.10 -8.61 -0.63
C ALA A 8 -1.27 -8.08 0.79
N ARG A 9 -0.46 -8.60 1.72
CA ARG A 9 -0.30 -8.02 3.06
C ARG A 9 0.75 -6.92 2.98
N TYR A 10 0.44 -5.75 3.51
CA TYR A 10 1.40 -4.66 3.67
C TYR A 10 1.24 -4.00 5.03
N ARG A 11 2.30 -3.33 5.49
CA ARG A 11 2.33 -2.60 6.76
C ARG A 11 2.51 -1.13 6.48
N PHE A 12 1.63 -0.31 7.05
CA PHE A 12 1.65 1.13 6.88
C PHE A 12 1.33 1.80 8.22
N ALA A 13 2.18 2.72 8.66
CA ALA A 13 2.01 3.45 9.92
C ALA A 13 1.68 2.53 11.13
N ASN A 14 2.42 1.43 11.25
CA ASN A 14 2.24 0.40 12.29
C ASN A 14 0.87 -0.33 12.26
N ARG A 15 0.09 -0.19 11.18
CA ARG A 15 -1.13 -0.95 10.93
C ARG A 15 -0.91 -1.97 9.81
N GLU A 16 -1.32 -3.21 10.05
CA GLU A 16 -1.35 -4.24 9.02
C GLU A 16 -2.61 -4.09 8.17
N GLN A 17 -2.46 -4.06 6.85
CA GLN A 17 -3.57 -4.02 5.92
C GLN A 17 -3.46 -5.13 4.88
N LEU A 18 -4.61 -5.65 4.47
CA LEU A 18 -4.73 -6.65 3.42
C LEU A 18 -5.41 -6.00 2.21
N LEU A 19 -4.68 -5.88 1.10
CA LEU A 19 -5.23 -5.37 -0.14
C LEU A 19 -5.56 -6.50 -1.11
N ALA A 20 -6.75 -6.47 -1.69
CA ALA A 20 -7.13 -7.32 -2.81
C ALA A 20 -6.65 -6.67 -4.12
N LEU A 21 -5.74 -7.33 -4.83
CA LEU A 21 -5.16 -6.84 -6.09
C LEU A 21 -6.03 -7.20 -7.31
N GLY A 22 -7.02 -8.08 -7.12
CA GLY A 22 -7.98 -8.52 -8.13
C GLY A 22 -8.14 -10.05 -8.19
N ALA A 23 -9.09 -10.51 -9.00
CA ALA A 23 -9.33 -11.93 -9.25
C ALA A 23 -8.56 -12.42 -10.49
N TYR A 24 -8.01 -13.62 -10.42
CA TYR A 24 -7.47 -14.34 -11.57
C TYR A 24 -8.62 -14.90 -12.44
N PRO A 25 -8.53 -14.90 -13.78
CA PRO A 25 -7.43 -14.45 -14.66
C PRO A 25 -7.49 -12.98 -15.06
N GLY A 26 -8.46 -12.20 -14.55
CA GLY A 26 -8.64 -10.79 -14.90
C GLY A 26 -7.45 -9.89 -14.54
N VAL A 27 -6.62 -10.32 -13.57
CA VAL A 27 -5.36 -9.67 -13.24
C VAL A 27 -4.20 -10.64 -13.46
N SER A 28 -3.32 -10.27 -14.39
CA SER A 28 -2.06 -10.96 -14.66
C SER A 28 -1.09 -10.86 -13.48
N LEU A 29 -0.18 -11.83 -13.38
CA LEU A 29 0.84 -11.86 -12.34
C LEU A 29 1.73 -10.60 -12.35
N GLU A 30 2.06 -10.09 -13.55
CA GLU A 30 2.86 -8.88 -13.71
C GLU A 30 2.17 -7.66 -13.12
N GLU A 31 0.88 -7.48 -13.43
CA GLU A 31 0.11 -6.36 -12.92
C GLU A 31 -0.12 -6.43 -11.40
N ALA A 32 -0.28 -7.65 -10.85
CA ALA A 32 -0.30 -7.85 -9.40
C ALA A 32 1.03 -7.44 -8.74
N ARG A 33 2.18 -7.69 -9.40
CA ARG A 33 3.50 -7.24 -8.92
C ARG A 33 3.63 -5.72 -9.00
N LEU A 34 3.23 -5.10 -10.11
CA LEU A 34 3.24 -3.65 -10.27
C LEU A 34 2.43 -2.93 -9.19
N ARG A 35 1.19 -3.39 -8.93
CA ARG A 35 0.35 -2.84 -7.86
C ARG A 35 0.99 -2.98 -6.47
N ARG A 36 1.61 -4.13 -6.19
CA ARG A 36 2.35 -4.34 -4.92
C ARG A 36 3.50 -3.35 -4.77
N ASP A 37 4.28 -3.14 -5.83
CA ASP A 37 5.42 -2.23 -5.84
C ASP A 37 4.98 -0.76 -5.74
N GLU A 38 3.86 -0.38 -6.36
CA GLU A 38 3.25 0.94 -6.19
C GLU A 38 2.84 1.21 -4.73
N ILE A 39 2.18 0.25 -4.07
CA ILE A 39 1.80 0.36 -2.65
C ILE A 39 3.04 0.52 -1.77
N ARG A 40 4.11 -0.24 -2.05
CA ARG A 40 5.38 -0.11 -1.32
C ARG A 40 5.97 1.30 -1.49
N ARG A 41 5.92 1.87 -2.70
CA ARG A 41 6.37 3.25 -2.95
C ARG A 41 5.51 4.27 -2.20
N GLN A 42 4.19 4.16 -2.25
CA GLN A 42 3.28 5.05 -1.52
C GLN A 42 3.48 4.95 0.00
N ALA A 43 3.70 3.73 0.51
CA ALA A 43 3.99 3.51 1.92
C ALA A 43 5.28 4.18 2.38
N ALA A 44 6.32 4.16 1.55
CA ALA A 44 7.58 4.85 1.82
C ALA A 44 7.44 6.38 1.70
N ALA A 45 6.75 6.88 0.68
CA ALA A 45 6.59 8.31 0.42
C ALA A 45 5.79 9.05 1.51
N VAL A 46 4.82 8.39 2.18
CA VAL A 46 4.07 9.04 3.26
C VAL A 46 4.93 9.25 4.52
N ILE A 47 5.90 8.37 4.80
CA ILE A 47 6.78 8.56 5.97
C ILE A 47 7.66 9.82 5.80
N ASP A 48 7.97 10.21 4.57
CA ASP A 48 8.82 11.36 4.27
C ASP A 48 8.07 12.71 4.26
N ARG A 49 6.73 12.70 4.19
CA ARG A 49 5.93 13.95 3.98
C ARG A 49 5.77 14.82 5.23
N LEU A 50 6.13 14.38 6.43
CA LEU A 50 5.91 15.17 7.65
C LEU A 50 7.20 15.79 8.17
N PRO A 51 7.46 17.09 7.90
CA PRO A 51 8.37 17.85 8.76
C PRO A 51 7.75 17.93 10.16
N ILE A 52 8.47 17.40 11.14
CA ILE A 52 8.06 17.32 12.55
C ILE A 52 8.10 18.69 13.26
N GLU A 53 8.43 19.78 12.56
CA GLU A 53 8.84 21.06 13.16
C GLU A 53 8.20 22.31 12.52
N ALA A 54 6.87 22.39 12.38
CA ALA A 54 6.23 23.60 11.84
C ALA A 54 5.08 24.22 12.64
N LEU A 55 4.67 23.66 13.79
CA LEU A 55 3.44 24.16 14.46
C LEU A 55 3.47 24.32 15.99
N THR A 56 4.63 24.35 16.65
CA THR A 56 4.68 24.58 18.12
C THR A 56 5.37 25.88 18.57
N CYS A 57 5.27 26.96 17.78
CA CYS A 57 5.72 28.28 18.23
C CYS A 57 4.79 29.40 17.76
N GLN A 58 3.47 29.25 17.96
CA GLN A 58 2.54 30.38 17.86
C GLN A 58 1.25 30.14 18.64
N GLN A 59 1.36 30.22 19.97
CA GLN A 59 0.41 30.91 20.86
C GLN A 59 0.91 30.83 22.30
#